data_AF-A0A2P5FU35-F1
#
_entry.id   AF-A0A2P5FU35-F1
#
_cell.length_a   1.000
_cell.length_b   1.000
_cell.length_c   1.000
_cell.angle_alpha   90.00
_cell.angle_beta   90.00
_cell.angle_gamma   90.00
#
_symmetry.space_group_name_H-M   'P 1'
#
loop_
_entity.id
_entity.type
_entity.pdbx_description
1 polymer ?
#
loop_
_entity_poly.entity_id
_entity_poly.type
_entity_poly.pdbx_seq_one_letter_code
_entity_poly.pdbx_strand_id
1 'polypeptide(L)'
;DNAISPPLKLGVVDIKKKMWFHTLVYGGQCLSRKHIDAVFYYLRKKVKYDDGITMRVTSTDSQFDLNLQSLYKLYVKKDYDTSVVNMEHVVAEYMSGYKMHCNTCWLNVDHVLIPIYMEEEKHWVLGHLSLRDRCMYIIHYIVKILMKELRKHWNRFVYCCHIFSP
;
A
#
# COMPACT_ATOMS: atom_id res chain seq x y z
N ASP A 1 -3.10 9.74 -32.55
CA ASP A 1 -2.41 8.51 -32.12
C ASP A 1 -2.19 8.50 -30.60
N ASN A 2 -2.66 7.44 -29.93
CA ASN A 2 -2.64 7.23 -28.47
C ASN A 2 -1.47 6.32 -28.03
N ALA A 3 -0.74 5.67 -28.93
CA ALA A 3 0.36 4.80 -28.56
C ALA A 3 1.62 5.59 -28.15
N ILE A 4 2.44 4.99 -27.28
CA ILE A 4 3.79 5.43 -26.94
C ILE A 4 4.74 4.29 -27.32
N SER A 5 5.64 4.55 -28.28
CA SER A 5 6.62 3.58 -28.77
C SER A 5 8.01 4.23 -28.88
N PRO A 6 9.03 3.72 -28.18
CA PRO A 6 8.96 2.61 -27.24
C PRO A 6 8.15 2.96 -25.97
N PRO A 7 7.61 1.98 -25.23
CA PRO A 7 6.89 2.23 -23.99
C PRO A 7 7.72 3.04 -22.98
N LEU A 8 7.08 4.02 -22.33
CA LEU A 8 7.72 4.80 -21.29
C LEU A 8 7.75 3.99 -19.99
N LYS A 9 8.95 3.74 -19.47
CA LYS A 9 9.17 2.94 -18.25
C LYS A 9 9.25 3.85 -17.02
N LEU A 10 8.30 3.72 -16.11
CA LEU A 10 8.27 4.46 -14.83
C LEU A 10 8.73 3.60 -13.64
N GLY A 11 9.79 2.81 -13.84
CA GLY A 11 10.36 1.92 -12.82
C GLY A 11 9.52 0.68 -12.58
N VAL A 12 8.33 0.84 -11.97
CA VAL A 12 7.41 -0.25 -11.63
C VAL A 12 6.27 -0.44 -12.64
N VAL A 13 6.10 0.48 -13.59
CA VAL A 13 5.06 0.41 -14.62
C VAL A 13 5.60 0.78 -16.00
N ASP A 14 5.23 -0.02 -17.01
CA ASP A 14 5.43 0.30 -18.42
C ASP A 14 4.16 0.94 -19.02
N ILE A 15 4.31 2.17 -19.52
CA ILE A 15 3.21 2.95 -20.11
C ILE A 15 3.29 2.90 -21.63
N LYS A 16 2.25 2.32 -22.23
CA LYS A 16 2.12 2.15 -23.67
C LYS A 16 1.12 3.12 -24.32
N LYS A 17 0.32 3.84 -23.50
CA LYS A 17 -0.79 4.67 -23.97
C LYS A 17 -0.74 6.06 -23.35
N LYS A 18 -0.87 7.13 -24.15
CA LYS A 18 -0.92 8.53 -23.69
C LYS A 18 -2.08 8.77 -22.73
N MET A 19 -3.22 8.11 -22.95
CA MET A 19 -4.40 8.17 -22.07
C MET A 19 -4.13 7.85 -20.60
N TRP A 20 -3.06 7.12 -20.29
CA TRP A 20 -2.62 6.91 -18.90
C TRP A 20 -2.32 8.26 -18.21
N PHE A 21 -1.61 9.17 -18.88
CA PHE A 21 -1.34 10.51 -18.35
C PHE A 21 -2.60 11.38 -18.31
N HIS A 22 -3.49 11.26 -19.29
CA HIS A 22 -4.78 11.96 -19.26
C HIS A 22 -5.58 11.60 -18.01
N THR A 23 -5.52 10.34 -17.55
CA THR A 23 -6.21 9.89 -16.33
C THR A 23 -5.66 10.60 -15.08
N LEU A 24 -4.37 10.98 -15.06
CA LEU A 24 -3.77 11.73 -13.95
C LEU A 24 -4.05 13.23 -14.02
N VAL A 25 -4.04 13.81 -15.23
CA VAL A 25 -4.17 15.26 -15.43
C VAL A 25 -5.61 15.73 -15.31
N TYR A 26 -6.57 14.95 -15.86
CA TYR A 26 -7.97 15.32 -15.85
C TYR A 26 -8.67 14.69 -14.64
N GLY A 27 -9.09 15.53 -13.70
CA GLY A 27 -9.84 15.12 -12.51
C GLY A 27 -11.15 14.38 -12.86
N GLY A 28 -11.64 13.56 -11.93
CA GLY A 28 -12.88 12.78 -12.08
C GLY A 28 -12.72 11.43 -12.79
N GLN A 29 -11.51 11.08 -13.23
CA GLN A 29 -11.21 9.75 -13.78
C GLN A 29 -10.79 8.77 -12.67
N CYS A 30 -11.16 7.49 -12.82
CA CYS A 30 -10.77 6.45 -11.86
C CYS A 30 -9.30 6.06 -12.03
N LEU A 31 -8.50 6.26 -10.98
CA LEU A 31 -7.12 5.80 -10.95
C LEU A 31 -7.06 4.27 -10.88
N SER A 32 -6.34 3.66 -11.83
CA SER A 32 -6.08 2.22 -11.78
C SER A 32 -4.94 1.88 -10.81
N ARG A 33 -4.80 0.59 -10.45
CA ARG A 33 -3.68 0.07 -9.64
C ARG A 33 -2.32 0.57 -10.12
N LYS A 34 -2.08 0.52 -11.44
CA LYS A 34 -0.84 1.02 -12.05
C LYS A 34 -0.58 2.51 -11.80
N HIS A 35 -1.61 3.34 -11.75
CA HIS A 35 -1.43 4.75 -11.42
C HIS A 35 -1.01 4.92 -9.96
N ILE A 36 -1.69 4.22 -9.06
CA ILE A 36 -1.40 4.25 -7.62
C ILE A 36 0.01 3.72 -7.34
N ASP A 37 0.37 2.55 -7.88
CA ASP A 37 1.69 1.94 -7.69
C ASP A 37 2.81 2.87 -8.19
N ALA A 38 2.60 3.54 -9.34
CA ALA A 38 3.55 4.51 -9.87
C ALA A 38 3.69 5.73 -8.94
N VAL A 39 2.58 6.33 -8.49
CA VAL A 39 2.60 7.47 -7.56
C VAL A 39 3.31 7.11 -6.27
N PHE A 40 2.95 5.99 -5.64
CA PHE A 40 3.56 5.56 -4.38
C PHE A 40 5.02 5.16 -4.54
N TYR A 41 5.42 4.58 -5.67
CA TYR A 41 6.82 4.35 -6.01
C TYR A 41 7.62 5.66 -6.04
N TYR A 42 7.13 6.70 -6.71
CA TYR A 42 7.83 7.99 -6.75
C TYR A 42 7.86 8.70 -5.40
N LEU A 43 6.77 8.65 -4.63
CA LEU A 43 6.74 9.19 -3.26
C LEU A 43 7.80 8.52 -2.38
N ARG A 44 7.85 7.19 -2.40
CA ARG A 44 8.82 6.40 -1.66
C ARG A 44 10.25 6.66 -2.11
N LYS A 45 10.48 6.74 -3.43
CA LYS A 45 11.78 7.09 -4.01
C LYS A 45 12.24 8.47 -3.53
N LYS A 46 11.33 9.45 -3.50
CA LYS A 46 11.63 10.80 -3.01
C LYS A 46 12.03 10.76 -1.54
N VAL A 47 11.22 10.15 -0.67
CA VAL A 47 11.54 10.02 0.77
C VAL A 47 12.90 9.34 0.99
N LYS A 48 13.23 8.31 0.21
CA LYS A 48 14.46 7.53 0.42
C LYS A 48 15.75 8.26 0.03
N TYR A 49 15.69 9.17 -0.93
CA TYR A 49 16.90 9.79 -1.52
C TYR A 49 16.94 11.32 -1.39
N ASP A 50 15.91 11.95 -0.83
CA ASP A 50 15.86 13.38 -0.57
C ASP A 50 16.26 13.64 0.89
N ASP A 51 17.51 14.07 1.10
CA ASP A 51 18.07 14.35 2.43
C ASP A 51 17.34 15.50 3.16
N GLY A 52 16.52 16.29 2.45
CA GLY A 52 15.66 17.30 3.06
C GLY A 52 14.43 16.73 3.76
N ILE A 53 14.08 15.46 3.51
CA ILE A 53 12.93 14.79 4.13
C ILE A 53 13.40 14.02 5.36
N THR A 54 13.14 14.57 6.54
CA THR A 54 13.49 13.95 7.83
C THR A 54 12.47 12.93 8.32
N MET A 55 11.30 12.83 7.65
CA MET A 55 10.24 11.91 8.03
C MET A 55 10.63 10.47 7.71
N ARG A 56 10.66 9.62 8.73
CA ARG A 56 10.91 8.18 8.57
C ARG A 56 9.61 7.49 8.14
N VAL A 57 9.37 7.46 6.83
CA VAL A 57 8.17 6.85 6.25
C VAL A 57 8.54 5.88 5.14
N THR A 58 7.73 4.83 4.98
CA THR A 58 7.68 4.05 3.76
C THR A 58 6.23 3.92 3.29
N SER A 59 6.01 3.18 2.21
CA SER A 59 4.67 2.87 1.74
C SER A 59 4.50 1.41 1.31
N THR A 60 3.38 1.03 0.74
CA THR A 60 3.19 -0.23 0.02
C THR A 60 2.65 0.03 -1.37
N ASP A 61 2.42 -1.04 -2.12
CA ASP A 61 1.71 -0.98 -3.40
C ASP A 61 0.29 -1.54 -3.24
N SER A 62 -0.46 -1.53 -4.34
CA SER A 62 -1.83 -2.04 -4.39
C SER A 62 -1.96 -3.55 -4.13
N GLN A 63 -0.87 -4.32 -4.23
CA GLN A 63 -0.89 -5.77 -4.05
C GLN A 63 -0.73 -6.17 -2.59
N PHE A 64 -0.08 -5.32 -1.79
CA PHE A 64 0.11 -5.57 -0.36
C PHE A 64 -1.21 -5.84 0.39
N ASP A 65 -2.22 -4.98 0.23
CA ASP A 65 -3.50 -5.15 0.92
C ASP A 65 -4.19 -6.46 0.52
N LEU A 66 -4.12 -6.86 -0.75
CA LEU A 66 -4.66 -8.15 -1.21
C LEU A 66 -3.96 -9.35 -0.58
N ASN A 67 -2.63 -9.28 -0.46
CA ASN A 67 -1.86 -10.33 0.21
C ASN A 67 -2.16 -10.39 1.71
N LEU A 68 -2.30 -9.23 2.35
CA LEU A 68 -2.68 -9.12 3.76
C LEU A 68 -4.09 -9.68 4.02
N GLN A 69 -5.05 -9.37 3.15
CA GLN A 69 -6.40 -9.94 3.21
C GLN A 69 -6.38 -11.46 3.11
N SER A 70 -5.55 -11.99 2.21
CA SER A 70 -5.42 -13.43 1.99
C SER A 70 -4.81 -14.14 3.19
N LEU A 71 -3.77 -13.56 3.79
CA LEU A 71 -3.15 -14.04 5.02
C LEU A 71 -4.16 -14.05 6.19
N TYR A 72 -4.92 -12.97 6.35
CA TYR A 72 -5.93 -12.90 7.41
C TYR A 72 -7.05 -13.92 7.24
N LYS A 73 -7.52 -14.16 6.00
CA LYS A 73 -8.51 -15.22 5.73
C LYS A 73 -7.98 -16.60 6.12
N LEU A 74 -6.70 -16.87 5.84
CA LEU A 74 -6.05 -18.13 6.23
C LEU A 74 -5.96 -18.25 7.76
N TYR A 75 -5.58 -17.17 8.44
CA TYR A 75 -5.52 -17.09 9.90
C TYR A 75 -6.86 -17.42 10.57
N VAL A 76 -7.95 -16.78 10.12
CA VAL A 76 -9.29 -17.08 10.63
C VAL A 76 -9.72 -18.52 10.32
N LYS A 77 -9.41 -19.01 9.11
CA LYS A 77 -9.73 -20.39 8.70
C LYS A 77 -9.00 -21.44 9.56
N LYS A 78 -7.84 -21.08 10.11
CA LYS A 78 -7.01 -21.93 10.96
C LYS A 78 -7.27 -21.70 12.45
N ASP A 79 -8.45 -21.21 12.80
CA ASP A 79 -8.88 -20.94 14.17
C ASP A 79 -7.87 -20.10 14.95
N TYR A 80 -7.43 -19.00 14.32
CA TYR A 80 -6.53 -18.04 14.95
C TYR A 80 -5.14 -18.62 15.31
N ASP A 81 -4.68 -19.65 14.58
CA ASP A 81 -3.33 -20.18 14.66
C ASP A 81 -2.29 -19.19 14.12
N THR A 82 -1.41 -18.69 14.99
CA THR A 82 -0.36 -17.72 14.64
C THR A 82 0.74 -18.32 13.76
N SER A 83 0.86 -19.64 13.68
CA SER A 83 1.88 -20.33 12.86
C SER A 83 1.75 -20.05 11.35
N VAL A 84 0.55 -19.66 10.89
CA VAL A 84 0.31 -19.26 9.49
C VAL A 84 1.02 -17.96 9.11
N VAL A 85 1.40 -17.18 10.13
CA VAL A 85 2.07 -15.90 10.00
C VAL A 85 3.55 -16.12 10.20
N ASN A 86 4.24 -16.51 9.14
CA ASN A 86 5.68 -16.76 9.16
C ASN A 86 6.44 -15.74 8.30
N MET A 87 7.76 -15.69 8.50
CA MET A 87 8.66 -14.78 7.78
C MET A 87 8.82 -15.13 6.30
N GLU A 88 8.36 -16.31 5.87
CA GLU A 88 8.37 -16.76 4.47
C GLU A 88 7.17 -16.21 3.69
N HIS A 89 6.15 -15.68 4.37
CA HIS A 89 4.99 -15.11 3.71
C HIS A 89 5.35 -13.79 3.03
N VAL A 90 4.79 -13.55 1.84
CA VAL A 90 5.05 -12.35 1.04
C VAL A 90 4.81 -11.03 1.80
N VAL A 91 3.88 -11.02 2.77
CA VAL A 91 3.64 -9.86 3.65
C VAL A 91 4.88 -9.51 4.48
N ALA A 92 5.62 -10.50 4.98
CA ALA A 92 6.87 -10.30 5.69
C ALA A 92 7.98 -9.76 4.76
N GLU A 93 7.99 -10.15 3.47
CA GLU A 93 8.89 -9.54 2.47
C GLU A 93 8.61 -8.04 2.28
N TYR A 94 7.34 -7.62 2.34
CA TYR A 94 6.98 -6.20 2.28
C TYR A 94 7.48 -5.44 3.52
N MET A 95 7.29 -6.03 4.70
CA MET A 95 7.66 -5.42 5.97
C MET A 95 9.18 -5.33 6.16
N SER A 96 9.91 -6.36 5.76
CA SER A 96 11.38 -6.39 5.81
C SER A 96 12.06 -5.46 4.81
N GLY A 97 11.33 -4.95 3.82
CA GLY A 97 11.88 -4.07 2.79
C GLY A 97 12.30 -4.77 1.50
N TYR A 98 12.26 -6.11 1.45
CA TYR A 98 12.79 -6.87 0.31
C TYR A 98 11.84 -6.95 -0.89
N LYS A 99 10.53 -6.74 -0.69
CA LYS A 99 9.55 -6.94 -1.77
C LYS A 99 9.52 -5.86 -2.85
N MET A 100 9.78 -4.62 -2.49
CA MET A 100 9.54 -3.46 -3.35
C MET A 100 10.80 -2.63 -3.57
N HIS A 101 10.91 -2.02 -4.75
CA HIS A 101 11.96 -1.05 -5.03
C HIS A 101 11.87 0.16 -4.11
N CYS A 102 13.04 0.68 -3.73
CA CYS A 102 13.19 1.85 -2.86
C CYS A 102 12.46 1.71 -1.51
N ASN A 103 12.14 0.49 -1.08
CA ASN A 103 11.49 0.27 0.21
C ASN A 103 12.49 0.39 1.37
N THR A 104 11.95 0.68 2.54
CA THR A 104 12.67 0.75 3.81
C THR A 104 12.01 -0.25 4.75
N CYS A 105 12.83 -1.04 5.45
CA CYS A 105 12.35 -1.98 6.46
C CYS A 105 11.47 -1.25 7.48
N TRP A 106 10.35 -1.86 7.87
CA TRP A 106 9.38 -1.27 8.79
C TRP A 106 9.99 -0.98 10.16
N LEU A 107 11.02 -1.74 10.57
CA LEU A 107 11.79 -1.49 11.80
C LEU A 107 12.55 -0.14 11.80
N ASN A 108 12.76 0.45 10.62
CA ASN A 108 13.53 1.69 10.45
C ASN A 108 12.64 2.92 10.17
N VAL A 109 11.31 2.78 10.23
CA VAL A 109 10.37 3.86 9.96
C VAL A 109 9.36 4.05 11.08
N ASP A 110 8.78 5.25 11.18
CA ASP A 110 7.68 5.54 12.10
C ASP A 110 6.31 5.32 11.42
N HIS A 111 6.26 5.49 10.10
CA HIS A 111 5.01 5.53 9.34
C HIS A 111 5.05 4.62 8.10
N VAL A 112 3.91 3.99 7.81
CA VAL A 112 3.69 3.23 6.56
C VAL A 112 2.42 3.73 5.88
N LEU A 113 2.54 4.15 4.62
CA LEU A 113 1.43 4.55 3.78
C LEU A 113 0.95 3.41 2.89
N ILE A 114 -0.33 3.10 2.89
CA ILE A 114 -0.88 1.89 2.31
C ILE A 114 -2.04 2.27 1.40
N PRO A 115 -1.91 2.13 0.07
CA PRO A 115 -3.06 2.26 -0.80
C PRO A 115 -4.01 1.08 -0.61
N ILE A 116 -5.25 1.35 -0.22
CA ILE A 116 -6.28 0.33 0.00
C ILE A 116 -7.37 0.54 -1.04
N TYR A 117 -7.71 -0.52 -1.77
CA TYR A 117 -8.80 -0.50 -2.72
C TYR A 117 -10.10 -0.93 -2.04
N MET A 118 -11.07 -0.03 -2.03
CA MET A 118 -12.41 -0.29 -1.53
C MET A 118 -13.25 -0.86 -2.68
N GLU A 119 -13.50 -2.17 -2.68
CA GLU A 119 -14.16 -2.86 -3.80
C GLU A 119 -15.60 -2.40 -4.03
N GLU A 120 -16.36 -2.19 -2.95
CA GLU A 120 -17.77 -1.78 -3.03
C GLU A 120 -17.90 -0.35 -3.57
N GLU A 121 -17.07 0.56 -3.06
CA GLU A 121 -17.05 1.98 -3.43
C GLU A 121 -16.23 2.25 -4.69
N LYS A 122 -15.51 1.25 -5.21
CA LYS A 122 -14.60 1.34 -6.37
C LYS A 122 -13.63 2.53 -6.25
N HIS A 123 -13.11 2.75 -5.05
CA HIS A 123 -12.33 3.92 -4.70
C HIS A 123 -11.05 3.54 -3.94
N TRP A 124 -10.01 4.35 -4.11
CA TRP A 124 -8.76 4.19 -3.36
C TRP A 124 -8.78 5.06 -2.12
N VAL A 125 -8.49 4.47 -0.97
CA VAL A 125 -8.22 5.21 0.26
C VAL A 125 -6.77 5.05 0.66
N LEU A 126 -6.26 6.02 1.40
CA LEU A 126 -4.92 5.96 1.96
C LEU A 126 -5.01 5.51 3.42
N GLY A 127 -4.51 4.30 3.69
CA GLY A 127 -4.18 3.88 5.04
C GLY A 127 -2.85 4.47 5.47
N HIS A 128 -2.82 5.08 6.65
CA HIS A 128 -1.60 5.57 7.30
C HIS A 128 -1.42 4.83 8.60
N LEU A 129 -0.46 3.91 8.64
CA LEU A 129 -0.09 3.17 9.83
C LEU A 129 1.03 3.91 10.56
N SER A 130 0.75 4.38 11.78
CA SER A 130 1.75 4.78 12.77
C SER A 130 2.22 3.55 13.53
N LEU A 131 3.48 3.18 13.35
CA LEU A 131 4.09 2.05 14.06
C LEU A 131 4.33 2.37 15.53
N ARG A 132 4.65 3.64 15.82
CA ARG A 132 4.84 4.14 17.19
C ARG A 132 3.57 4.02 18.02
N ASP A 133 2.47 4.56 17.48
CA ASP A 133 1.18 4.56 18.18
C ASP A 133 0.43 3.23 18.01
N ARG A 134 0.94 2.37 17.12
CA ARG A 134 0.27 1.15 16.65
C ARG A 134 -1.16 1.46 16.17
N CYS A 135 -1.32 2.60 15.51
CA CYS A 135 -2.58 3.17 15.03
C CYS A 135 -2.62 3.27 13.51
N MET A 136 -3.78 3.00 12.90
CA MET A 136 -4.00 3.17 11.48
C MET A 136 -5.10 4.21 11.28
N TYR A 137 -4.73 5.25 10.57
CA TYR A 137 -5.61 6.31 10.14
C TYR A 137 -6.03 6.02 8.70
N ILE A 138 -7.30 6.24 8.39
CA ILE A 138 -7.80 6.14 7.03
C ILE A 138 -8.07 7.55 6.55
N ILE A 139 -7.27 7.99 5.59
CA ILE A 139 -7.45 9.28 4.94
C ILE A 139 -8.34 9.06 3.73
N HIS A 140 -9.51 9.69 3.77
CA HIS A 140 -10.48 9.69 2.70
C HIS A 140 -10.76 11.14 2.29
N TYR A 141 -10.85 11.40 0.99
CA TYR A 141 -11.16 12.74 0.46
C TYR A 141 -12.65 12.95 0.19
N ILE A 142 -13.50 11.93 0.41
CA ILE A 142 -14.95 11.98 0.19
C ILE A 142 -15.66 11.48 1.45
N VAL A 143 -16.60 12.27 1.99
CA VAL A 143 -17.28 12.02 3.27
C VAL A 143 -18.40 10.98 3.10
N LYS A 144 -18.11 9.74 3.52
CA LYS A 144 -18.98 8.66 4.04
C LYS A 144 -18.50 7.30 3.50
N ILE A 145 -17.57 6.69 4.23
CA ILE A 145 -17.27 5.25 4.10
C ILE A 145 -17.84 4.56 5.34
N LEU A 146 -18.40 3.36 5.16
CA LEU A 146 -18.88 2.56 6.28
C LEU A 146 -17.71 2.23 7.23
N MET A 147 -17.81 2.68 8.48
CA MET A 147 -16.85 2.34 9.55
C MET A 147 -16.65 0.81 9.72
N LYS A 148 -17.56 -0.03 9.23
CA LYS A 148 -17.47 -1.50 9.29
C LYS A 148 -16.33 -2.06 8.43
N GLU A 149 -16.15 -1.59 7.18
CA GLU A 149 -15.06 -2.07 6.32
C GLU A 149 -13.71 -1.61 6.85
N LEU A 150 -13.62 -0.35 7.30
CA LEU A 150 -12.41 0.17 7.93
C LEU A 150 -12.03 -0.62 9.19
N ARG A 151 -13.01 -1.05 9.99
CA ARG A 151 -12.77 -1.92 11.16
C ARG A 151 -12.25 -3.31 10.77
N LYS A 152 -12.70 -3.87 9.63
CA LYS A 152 -12.16 -5.13 9.11
C LYS A 152 -10.69 -4.97 8.69
N HIS A 153 -10.35 -3.91 7.96
CA HIS A 153 -8.95 -3.63 7.63
C HIS A 153 -8.11 -3.36 8.89
N TRP A 154 -8.64 -2.60 9.84
CA TRP A 154 -8.00 -2.31 11.13
C TRP A 154 -7.63 -3.58 11.93
N ASN A 155 -8.58 -4.51 12.11
CA ASN A 155 -8.33 -5.76 12.82
C ASN A 155 -7.26 -6.63 12.12
N ARG A 156 -7.15 -6.57 10.78
CA ARG A 156 -6.09 -7.25 10.01
C ARG A 156 -4.71 -6.65 10.32
N PHE A 157 -4.63 -5.33 10.40
CA PHE A 157 -3.39 -4.59 10.58
C PHE A 157 -2.83 -4.66 12.00
N VAL A 158 -3.68 -4.47 13.02
CA VAL A 158 -3.26 -4.57 14.43
C VAL A 158 -2.68 -5.95 14.74
N TYR A 159 -3.25 -6.99 14.12
CA TYR A 159 -2.81 -8.37 14.25
C TYR A 159 -1.42 -8.60 13.64
N CYS A 160 -1.16 -8.17 12.40
CA CYS A 160 0.17 -8.28 11.80
C CYS A 160 1.23 -7.43 12.53
N CYS A 161 0.86 -6.25 13.02
CA CYS A 161 1.79 -5.43 13.82
C CYS A 161 2.18 -6.10 15.14
N HIS A 162 1.29 -6.86 15.79
CA HIS A 162 1.61 -7.58 17.04
C HIS A 162 2.54 -8.79 16.85
N ILE A 163 2.53 -9.42 15.67
CA ILE A 163 3.33 -10.63 15.41
C ILE A 163 4.69 -10.30 14.78
N PHE A 164 4.76 -9.22 14.00
CA PHE A 164 5.96 -8.83 13.27
C PHE A 164 6.68 -7.61 13.85
N SER A 165 6.13 -6.95 14.87
CA SER A 165 6.88 -5.97 15.68
C SER A 165 7.49 -6.70 16.87
N PRO A 166 8.79 -6.48 17.17
CA PRO A 166 9.41 -6.99 18.39
C PRO A 166 8.75 -6.43 19.66
#